data_AF-A0A2E3UYX5-F1
#
_entry.id   AF-A0A2E3UYX5-F1
#
_cell.length_a   1.000
_cell.length_b   1.000
_cell.length_c   1.000
_cell.angle_alpha   90.00
_cell.angle_beta   90.00
_cell.angle_gamma   90.00
#
_symmetry.space_group_name_H-M   'P 1'
#
loop_
_entity.id
_entity.type
_entity.pdbx_description
1 polymer ?
#
loop_
_entity_poly.entity_id
_entity_poly.type
_entity_poly.pdbx_seq_one_letter_code
_entity_poly.pdbx_strand_id
1 'polypeptide(L)'
;MNIDEIRQLNNADLSKELVEQHKALMNLRFSKATLQLTNTNEIGKTKKIIARINTVINERKITAQLNSGIQTIEQDGSSVEDKDGTSGT
;
A
#
# COMPACT_ATOMS: atom_id res chain seq x y z
N MET A 1 -14.10 6.83 9.37
CA MET A 1 -13.63 5.81 8.45
C MET A 1 -12.96 4.68 9.22
N ASN A 2 -13.54 3.49 9.08
CA ASN A 2 -13.03 2.26 9.68
C ASN A 2 -12.05 1.57 8.73
N ILE A 3 -11.27 0.62 9.25
CA ILE A 3 -10.24 -0.05 8.44
C ILE A 3 -10.84 -0.93 7.33
N ASP A 4 -12.02 -1.50 7.57
CA ASP A 4 -12.69 -2.39 6.62
C ASP A 4 -13.12 -1.65 5.35
N GLU A 5 -13.62 -0.42 5.51
CA GLU A 5 -13.96 0.49 4.40
C GLU A 5 -12.73 0.80 3.54
N ILE A 6 -11.58 1.08 4.20
CA ILE A 6 -10.31 1.38 3.50
C ILE A 6 -9.85 0.15 2.70
N ARG A 7 -10.01 -1.06 3.24
CA ARG A 7 -9.57 -2.29 2.56
C ARG A 7 -10.41 -2.64 1.33
N GLN A 8 -11.69 -2.26 1.32
CA GLN A 8 -12.60 -2.48 0.19
C GLN A 8 -12.33 -1.57 -1.00
N LEU A 9 -11.66 -0.43 -0.80
CA LEU A 9 -11.38 0.54 -1.87
C LEU A 9 -10.31 0.02 -2.87
N ASN A 10 -10.45 0.43 -4.12
CA ASN A 10 -9.46 0.17 -5.16
C ASN A 10 -8.20 1.05 -4.96
N ASN A 11 -7.07 0.67 -5.56
CA ASN A 11 -5.80 1.39 -5.44
C ASN A 11 -5.88 2.85 -5.91
N ALA A 12 -6.65 3.11 -6.97
CA ALA A 12 -6.87 4.46 -7.48
C ALA A 12 -7.71 5.29 -6.49
N ASP A 13 -8.75 4.71 -5.91
CA ASP A 13 -9.63 5.40 -4.97
C ASP A 13 -8.96 5.64 -3.63
N LEU A 14 -8.12 4.71 -3.15
CA LEU A 14 -7.26 4.93 -1.98
C LEU A 14 -6.34 6.15 -2.17
N SER A 15 -5.80 6.33 -3.37
CA SER A 15 -4.92 7.46 -3.68
C SER A 15 -5.69 8.78 -3.72
N LYS A 16 -6.91 8.78 -4.26
CA LYS A 16 -7.81 9.95 -4.23
C LYS A 16 -8.21 10.31 -2.81
N GLU A 17 -8.63 9.32 -2.03
CA GLU A 17 -9.02 9.48 -0.63
C GLU A 17 -7.85 10.04 0.20
N LEU A 18 -6.63 9.55 -0.02
CA LEU A 18 -5.42 10.09 0.60
C LEU A 18 -5.32 11.62 0.38
N VAL A 19 -5.45 12.07 -0.88
CA VAL A 19 -5.36 13.49 -1.22
C VAL A 19 -6.48 14.29 -0.55
N GLU A 20 -7.70 13.76 -0.53
CA GLU A 20 -8.85 14.39 0.12
C GLU A 20 -8.65 14.53 1.63
N GLN A 21 -8.18 13.49 2.30
CA GLN A 21 -7.89 13.52 3.74
C GLN A 21 -6.74 14.50 4.08
N HIS A 22 -5.75 14.64 3.20
CA HIS A 22 -4.71 15.66 3.36
C HIS A 22 -5.27 17.08 3.22
N LYS A 23 -6.18 17.32 2.27
CA LYS A 23 -6.87 18.61 2.13
C LYS A 23 -7.73 18.92 3.35
N ALA A 24 -8.46 17.93 3.87
CA ALA A 24 -9.23 18.06 5.10
C ALA A 24 -8.32 18.42 6.29
N LEU A 25 -7.17 17.76 6.43
CA LEU A 25 -6.19 18.07 7.48
C LEU A 25 -5.65 19.50 7.35
N MET A 26 -5.40 19.97 6.13
CA MET A 26 -4.96 21.34 5.86
C MET A 26 -6.02 22.36 6.29
N ASN A 27 -7.29 22.13 5.96
CA ASN A 27 -8.40 22.97 6.39
C ASN A 27 -8.56 23.00 7.91
N LEU A 28 -8.41 21.85 8.58
CA LEU A 28 -8.43 21.77 10.05
C LEU A 28 -7.26 22.54 10.68
N ARG A 29 -6.07 22.51 10.07
CA ARG A 29 -4.91 23.28 10.52
C ARG A 29 -5.13 24.79 10.36
N PHE A 30 -5.74 25.21 9.25
CA PHE A 30 -6.12 26.61 9.07
C PHE A 30 -7.17 27.06 10.08
N SER A 31 -8.22 26.27 10.27
CA SER A 31 -9.27 26.55 11.27
C SER A 31 -8.70 26.61 12.69
N LYS A 32 -7.68 25.79 12.99
CA LYS A 32 -6.94 25.86 14.25
C LYS A 32 -6.18 27.18 14.39
N ALA A 33 -5.50 27.60 13.32
CA ALA A 33 -4.73 28.84 13.31
C ALA A 33 -5.63 30.09 13.43
N THR A 34 -6.84 30.07 12.87
CA THR A 34 -7.83 31.15 13.01
C THR A 34 -8.61 31.11 14.32
N LEU A 35 -8.31 30.15 15.21
CA LEU A 35 -9.03 29.92 16.47
C LEU A 35 -10.53 29.63 16.30
N GLN A 36 -10.97 29.22 15.10
CA GLN A 36 -12.36 28.87 14.79
C GLN A 36 -12.63 27.36 14.91
N LEU A 37 -11.61 26.58 15.30
CA LEU A 37 -11.74 25.14 15.41
C LEU A 37 -12.55 24.76 16.65
N THR A 38 -13.75 24.23 16.43
CA THR A 38 -14.65 23.77 17.49
C THR A 38 -14.20 22.44 18.13
N ASN A 39 -13.61 21.54 17.34
CA ASN A 39 -13.20 20.21 17.79
C ASN A 39 -11.75 19.88 17.42
N THR A 40 -10.87 19.88 18.41
CA THR A 40 -9.44 19.57 18.25
C THR A 40 -9.15 18.09 18.00
N ASN A 41 -10.08 17.20 18.40
CA ASN A 41 -9.93 15.75 18.20
C ASN A 41 -9.97 15.35 16.72
N GLU A 42 -10.63 16.15 15.88
CA GLU A 42 -10.74 15.88 14.44
C GLU A 42 -9.38 15.88 13.74
N ILE A 43 -8.43 16.69 14.20
CA ILE A 43 -7.05 16.67 13.69
C ILE A 43 -6.41 15.29 13.96
N GLY A 44 -6.58 14.77 15.18
CA GLY A 44 -6.05 13.47 15.57
C GLY A 44 -6.70 12.32 14.79
N LYS A 45 -8.02 12.36 14.61
CA LYS A 45 -8.76 11.37 13.83
C LYS A 45 -8.33 11.37 12.36
N THR A 46 -8.25 12.54 11.74
CA THR A 46 -7.84 12.69 10.32
C THR A 46 -6.44 12.15 10.09
N LYS A 47 -5.49 12.45 10.99
CA LYS A 47 -4.13 11.86 10.93
C LYS A 47 -4.14 10.33 11.01
N LYS A 48 -4.97 9.76 11.89
CA LYS A 48 -5.09 8.29 12.02
C LYS A 48 -5.68 7.67 10.74
N ILE A 49 -6.63 8.34 10.08
CA ILE A 49 -7.20 7.87 8.81
C ILE A 49 -6.12 7.85 7.72
N ILE A 50 -5.36 8.93 7.56
CA ILE A 50 -4.23 9.01 6.62
C ILE A 50 -3.22 7.89 6.88
N ALA A 51 -2.86 7.65 8.15
CA ALA A 51 -1.93 6.58 8.50
C ALA A 51 -2.45 5.21 8.08
N ARG A 52 -3.74 4.90 8.33
CA ARG A 52 -4.35 3.62 7.93
C ARG A 52 -4.35 3.42 6.41
N ILE A 53 -4.69 4.46 5.65
CA ILE A 53 -4.65 4.41 4.18
C ILE A 53 -3.24 4.08 3.69
N ASN A 54 -2.23 4.76 4.22
CA ASN A 54 -0.83 4.51 3.87
C ASN A 54 -0.38 3.09 4.25
N THR A 55 -0.82 2.58 5.41
CA THR A 55 -0.55 1.19 5.81
C THR A 55 -1.11 0.20 4.80
N VAL A 56 -2.38 0.33 4.39
CA VAL A 56 -3.00 -0.57 3.41
C VAL A 56 -2.30 -0.49 2.05
N ILE A 57 -1.92 0.70 1.59
CA ILE A 57 -1.14 0.87 0.35
C ILE A 57 0.20 0.13 0.45
N ASN A 58 0.89 0.25 1.58
CA ASN A 58 2.18 -0.42 1.79
C ASN A 58 2.02 -1.94 1.92
N GLU A 59 1.00 -2.42 2.64
CA GLU A 59 0.66 -3.85 2.71
C GLU A 59 0.50 -4.43 1.29
N ARG A 60 -0.30 -3.77 0.43
CA ARG A 60 -0.50 -4.20 -0.96
C ARG A 60 0.80 -4.21 -1.77
N LYS A 61 1.66 -3.20 -1.59
CA LYS A 61 2.98 -3.14 -2.27
C LYS A 61 3.89 -4.28 -1.84
N ILE A 62 3.97 -4.57 -0.54
CA ILE A 62 4.80 -5.65 0.00
C ILE A 62 4.30 -7.00 -0.52
N THR A 63 2.98 -7.25 -0.49
CA THR A 63 2.41 -8.49 -1.05
C THR A 63 2.72 -8.64 -2.55
N ALA A 64 2.61 -7.56 -3.33
CA ALA A 64 2.95 -7.59 -4.75
C ALA A 64 4.44 -7.92 -4.99
N GLN A 65 5.35 -7.35 -4.19
CA GLN A 65 6.79 -7.62 -4.26
C GLN A 65 7.13 -9.08 -3.89
N LEU A 66 6.52 -9.62 -2.84
CA LEU A 66 6.69 -11.02 -2.45
C LEU A 66 6.23 -11.97 -3.56
N ASN A 67 5.08 -11.68 -4.19
CA ASN A 67 4.57 -12.49 -5.31
C ASN A 67 5.52 -12.46 -6.52
N SER A 68 6.17 -11.32 -6.81
CA SER A 68 7.15 -11.25 -7.90
C SER A 68 8.45 -12.02 -7.63
N GLY A 69 8.87 -12.15 -6.37
CA GLY A 69 10.08 -12.91 -6.00
C GLY A 69 9.91 -14.44 -6.07
N ILE A 70 8.67 -14.93 -6.02
CA ILE A 70 8.37 -16.36 -6.15
C ILE A 70 8.48 -16.81 -7.63
N GLN A 71 8.15 -15.92 -8.57
CA GLN A 71 8.09 -16.22 -10.00
C GLN A 71 9.47 -16.36 -10.65
N THR A 72 10.51 -15.75 -10.06
CA THR A 72 11.90 -15.86 -10.55
C THR A 72 12.58 -17.17 -10.15
N ILE A 73 12.14 -17.83 -9.08
CA ILE A 73 12.79 -19.05 -8.57
C ILE A 73 12.40 -20.28 -9.41
N GLU A 74 11.21 -20.27 -10.02
CA GLU A 74 10.71 -21.43 -10.79
C GLU A 74 11.25 -21.53 -12.23
N GLN A 75 11.97 -20.51 -12.74
CA GLN A 75 12.53 -20.56 -14.10
C GLN A 75 13.93 -21.17 -14.18
N ASP A 76 14.60 -21.33 -13.05
CA ASP A 76 16.03 -21.68 -12.98
C ASP A 76 16.26 -23.21 -12.91
N GLY A 77 15.19 -24.00 -12.83
CA GLY A 77 15.22 -25.46 -12.65
C GLY A 77 15.07 -26.30 -13.93
N SER A 78 15.07 -25.71 -15.13
CA SER A 78 14.80 -26.42 -16.40
C SER A 78 15.99 -26.52 -17.37
N SER A 79 17.23 -26.48 -16.87
CA SER A 79 18.40 -26.68 -17.73
C SER A 79 19.54 -27.34 -16.97
N VAL A 80 19.55 -28.67 -16.92
CA VAL A 80 20.64 -29.52 -17.42
C VAL A 80 20.02 -30.93 -17.54
N GLU A 81 19.52 -31.27 -18.72
CA GLU A 81 19.30 -32.69 -19.05
C GLU A 81 20.68 -33.35 -19.11
N ASP A 82 20.86 -34.36 -18.28
CA ASP A 82 22.00 -35.28 -18.31
C ASP A 82 22.12 -35.86 -19.72
N LYS A 83 23.08 -35.36 -20.52
CA LYS A 83 23.54 -36.10 -21.71
C LYS A 83 24.60 -37.11 -21.28
N ASP A 84 24.14 -38.13 -20.56
CA ASP A 84 24.78 -39.43 -20.60
C ASP A 84 24.69 -39.94 -22.05
N GLY A 85 25.80 -39.83 -22.75
CA GLY A 85 25.92 -40.17 -24.16
C GLY A 85 27.33 -40.59 -24.50
N THR A 86 27.89 -41.49 -23.69
CA THR A 86 29.10 -42.24 -24.04
C THR A 86 28.87 -42.96 -25.37
N SER A 87 29.45 -42.42 -26.44
CA SER A 87 29.77 -43.15 -27.67
C SER A 87 31.23 -42.79 -27.94
N GLY A 88 32.19 -43.71 -28.06
CA GLY A 88 32.10 -45.09 -28.49
C GLY A 88 32.96 -45.26 -29.73
N THR A 89 34.28 -45.07 -29.59
CA THR A 89 35.44 -45.70 -30.29
C THR A 89 36.72 -45.06 -29.79
#